data_AF-A0A167WG33-F1
#
_entry.id   AF-A0A167WG33-F1
#
_cell.length_a   1.000
_cell.length_b   1.000
_cell.length_c   1.000
_cell.angle_alpha   90.00
_cell.angle_beta   90.00
_cell.angle_gamma   90.00
#
_symmetry.space_group_name_H-M   'P 1'
#
loop_
_entity.id
_entity.type
_entity.pdbx_description
1 polymer ?
#
loop_
_entity_poly.entity_id
_entity_poly.type
_entity_poly.pdbx_seq_one_letter_code
_entity_poly.pdbx_strand_id
1 'polypeptide(L)'
;MLDMPKNRVRCIHVEGSGCYGHNGADDVAGHAALFALPLYAVPNIRVENNFSPTMPLRTSALRGLGAHMNVFSIESFMDEIAMAAHVDPVQFRLTHLDDQRPIDVIKLAAKEFGWPRTPRHPRAGVGFAFAKYKNLMAYVVIAVDIR
;
A
#
# COMPACT_ATOMS: atom_id res chain seq x y z
N MET A 1 -16.44 1.97 3.55
CA MET A 1 -15.20 1.45 2.93
C MET A 1 -14.15 2.54 2.80
N LEU A 2 -14.43 3.67 2.15
CA LEU A 2 -13.42 4.73 1.91
C LEU A 2 -13.42 5.91 2.90
N ASP A 3 -14.35 5.95 3.87
CA ASP A 3 -14.52 7.06 4.83
C ASP A 3 -14.59 8.48 4.19
N MET A 4 -15.17 8.57 2.98
CA MET A 4 -15.30 9.80 2.20
C MET A 4 -16.78 10.20 2.03
N PRO A 5 -17.10 11.52 2.01
CA PRO A 5 -18.43 11.99 1.63
C PRO A 5 -18.87 11.47 0.26
N LYS A 6 -20.13 11.03 0.14
CA LYS A 6 -20.65 10.41 -1.10
C LYS A 6 -20.46 11.27 -2.35
N ASN A 7 -20.57 12.59 -2.23
CA ASN A 7 -20.38 13.53 -3.34
C ASN A 7 -18.92 13.66 -3.83
N ARG A 8 -17.94 13.12 -3.09
CA ARG A 8 -16.54 13.05 -3.50
C ARG A 8 -16.16 11.70 -4.11
N VAL A 9 -17.10 10.76 -4.21
CA VAL A 9 -16.88 9.43 -4.76
C VAL A 9 -17.64 9.31 -6.07
N ARG A 10 -16.91 9.21 -7.19
CA ARG A 10 -17.49 8.88 -8.49
C ARG A 10 -17.24 7.40 -8.77
N CYS A 11 -18.30 6.60 -8.72
CA CYS A 11 -18.27 5.19 -9.11
C CYS A 11 -18.86 5.04 -10.52
N ILE A 12 -18.13 4.38 -11.41
CA ILE A 12 -18.64 3.96 -12.72
C ILE A 12 -18.56 2.44 -12.72
N HIS A 13 -19.70 1.77 -12.77
CA HIS A 13 -19.80 0.31 -12.66
C HIS A 13 -20.42 -0.28 -13.93
N VAL A 14 -19.89 -1.43 -14.35
CA VAL A 14 -20.43 -2.25 -15.44
C VAL A 14 -20.23 -3.73 -15.06
N GLU A 15 -21.19 -4.60 -15.37
CA GLU A 15 -21.03 -6.05 -15.14
C GLU A 15 -19.92 -6.62 -16.04
N GLY A 16 -18.99 -7.38 -15.46
CA GLY A 16 -17.84 -7.94 -16.15
C GLY A 16 -17.43 -9.30 -15.62
N SER A 17 -16.69 -10.07 -16.43
CA SER A 17 -16.38 -11.47 -16.17
C SER A 17 -15.48 -11.64 -14.93
N GLY A 18 -16.10 -11.92 -13.77
CA GLY A 18 -15.71 -12.87 -12.72
C GLY A 18 -14.29 -12.89 -12.12
N CYS A 19 -13.40 -11.96 -12.46
CA CYS A 19 -12.01 -12.13 -12.03
C CYS A 19 -11.12 -10.89 -11.93
N TYR A 20 -11.69 -9.71 -12.13
CA TYR A 20 -11.32 -8.46 -11.45
C TYR A 20 -12.61 -7.72 -11.02
N GLY A 21 -13.72 -8.45 -10.88
CA GLY A 21 -15.04 -7.95 -10.49
C GLY A 21 -15.53 -8.58 -9.19
N HIS A 22 -16.82 -8.39 -8.91
CA HIS A 22 -17.49 -8.93 -7.73
C HIS A 22 -17.44 -10.46 -7.75
N ASN A 23 -16.64 -11.08 -6.87
CA ASN A 23 -16.94 -12.44 -6.47
C ASN A 23 -17.96 -12.35 -5.33
N GLY A 24 -18.84 -13.34 -5.13
CA GLY A 24 -19.92 -13.26 -4.13
C GLY A 24 -19.45 -13.05 -2.67
N ALA A 25 -18.14 -12.99 -2.41
CA ALA A 25 -17.53 -12.68 -1.12
C ALA A 25 -16.76 -11.34 -1.08
N ASP A 26 -16.18 -10.84 -2.18
CA ASP A 26 -15.27 -9.70 -2.24
C ASP A 26 -15.26 -9.03 -3.65
N ASP A 27 -15.13 -7.70 -3.69
CA ASP A 27 -14.96 -6.90 -4.92
C ASP A 27 -13.50 -6.47 -5.09
N VAL A 28 -12.80 -7.01 -6.09
CA VAL A 28 -11.39 -6.69 -6.36
C VAL A 28 -11.21 -5.24 -6.77
N ALA A 29 -12.13 -4.69 -7.57
CA ALA A 29 -12.07 -3.31 -8.00
C ALA A 29 -12.26 -2.37 -6.80
N GLY A 30 -13.22 -2.70 -5.93
CA GLY A 30 -13.42 -1.99 -4.66
C GLY A 30 -12.21 -2.05 -3.74
N HIS A 31 -11.62 -3.24 -3.54
CA HIS A 31 -10.42 -3.41 -2.72
C HIS A 31 -9.20 -2.70 -3.30
N ALA A 32 -8.97 -2.76 -4.60
CA ALA A 32 -7.88 -2.05 -5.24
C ALA A 32 -7.99 -0.53 -5.02
N ALA A 33 -9.19 0.03 -5.13
CA ALA A 33 -9.44 1.44 -4.81
C ALA A 33 -9.17 1.77 -3.33
N LEU A 34 -9.51 0.85 -2.41
CA LEU A 34 -9.20 1.01 -1.00
C LEU A 34 -7.68 0.95 -0.72
N PHE A 35 -6.96 0.04 -1.37
CA PHE A 35 -5.50 -0.07 -1.22
C PHE A 35 -4.74 1.09 -1.88
N ALA A 36 -5.34 1.77 -2.86
CA ALA A 36 -4.78 2.98 -3.46
C ALA A 36 -4.82 4.19 -2.50
N LEU A 37 -5.61 4.12 -1.40
CA LEU A 37 -5.53 5.10 -0.33
C LEU A 37 -4.26 4.84 0.50
N PRO A 38 -3.31 5.79 0.55
CA PRO A 38 -2.14 5.66 1.40
C PRO A 38 -2.54 5.64 2.87
N LEU A 39 -1.75 4.93 3.69
CA LEU A 39 -1.91 4.94 5.15
C LEU A 39 -1.35 6.21 5.81
N TYR A 40 -0.71 7.05 5.00
CA TYR A 40 -0.06 8.28 5.41
C TYR A 40 -1.00 9.47 5.28
N ALA A 41 -0.81 10.46 6.15
CA ALA A 41 -1.56 11.72 6.18
C ALA A 41 -1.23 12.58 4.95
N VAL A 42 -1.90 12.28 3.83
CA VAL A 42 -1.80 13.04 2.57
C VAL A 42 -3.08 13.84 2.37
N PRO A 43 -3.03 15.18 2.37
CA PRO A 43 -4.24 16.01 2.36
C PRO A 43 -5.01 15.97 1.04
N ASN A 44 -4.33 15.67 -0.06
CA ASN A 44 -4.89 15.70 -1.41
C ASN A 44 -4.75 14.34 -2.09
N ILE A 45 -5.85 13.59 -2.13
CA ILE A 45 -5.89 12.25 -2.71
C ILE A 45 -6.88 12.21 -3.86
N ARG A 46 -6.45 11.67 -5.00
CA ARG A 46 -7.28 11.34 -6.15
C ARG A 46 -7.00 9.89 -6.54
N VAL A 47 -8.02 9.04 -6.39
CA VAL A 47 -7.98 7.64 -6.83
C VAL A 47 -8.93 7.48 -8.00
N GLU A 48 -8.42 6.95 -9.11
CA GLU A 48 -9.21 6.59 -10.28
C GLU A 48 -9.16 5.09 -10.49
N ASN A 49 -10.32 4.47 -10.53
CA ASN A 49 -10.45 3.04 -10.76
C ASN A 49 -11.16 2.82 -12.09
N ASN A 50 -10.43 2.31 -13.08
CA ASN A 50 -10.95 2.01 -14.41
C ASN A 50 -11.14 0.50 -14.53
N PHE A 51 -12.39 0.06 -14.45
CA PHE A 51 -12.74 -1.35 -14.58
C PHE A 51 -13.12 -1.68 -16.03
N SER A 52 -12.43 -2.66 -16.65
CA SER A 52 -12.83 -3.20 -17.95
C SER A 52 -13.63 -4.49 -17.76
N PRO A 53 -14.91 -4.53 -18.16
CA PRO A 53 -15.72 -5.73 -18.03
C PRO A 53 -15.37 -6.81 -19.06
N THR A 54 -14.69 -6.42 -20.13
CA THR A 54 -14.27 -7.27 -21.25
C THR A 54 -12.76 -7.48 -21.20
N MET A 55 -12.32 -8.72 -21.03
CA MET A 55 -10.91 -9.11 -21.07
C MET A 55 -10.71 -10.36 -21.93
N PRO A 56 -9.70 -10.39 -22.81
CA PRO A 56 -9.43 -11.54 -23.67
C PRO A 56 -8.88 -12.74 -22.89
N LEU A 57 -8.42 -12.52 -21.65
CA LEU A 57 -7.90 -13.55 -20.76
C LEU A 57 -8.81 -13.68 -19.54
N ARG A 58 -9.13 -14.93 -19.18
CA ARG A 58 -9.77 -15.24 -17.90
C ARG A 58 -8.78 -14.95 -16.78
N THR A 59 -9.12 -14.05 -15.88
CA THR A 59 -8.31 -13.77 -14.69
C THR A 59 -8.79 -14.66 -13.52
N SER A 60 -8.23 -14.50 -12.32
CA SER A 60 -8.78 -15.09 -11.09
C SER A 60 -8.27 -14.32 -9.88
N ALA A 61 -8.70 -14.71 -8.67
CA ALA A 61 -8.17 -14.16 -7.44
C ALA A 61 -6.68 -14.48 -7.28
N LEU A 62 -5.85 -13.45 -7.26
CA LEU A 62 -4.50 -13.49 -6.71
C LEU A 62 -4.59 -13.06 -5.24
N ARG A 63 -3.85 -13.73 -4.35
CA ARG A 63 -3.76 -13.36 -2.93
C ARG A 63 -3.55 -11.86 -2.81
N GLY A 64 -4.26 -11.17 -1.91
CA GLY A 64 -4.13 -9.72 -1.72
C GLY A 64 -5.06 -8.83 -2.57
N LEU A 65 -5.73 -9.36 -3.60
CA LEU A 65 -6.84 -8.68 -4.32
C LEU A 65 -6.54 -7.22 -4.74
N GLY A 66 -5.36 -6.98 -5.30
CA GLY A 66 -4.90 -5.64 -5.72
C GLY A 66 -3.97 -4.92 -4.74
N ALA A 67 -3.76 -5.46 -3.53
CA ALA A 67 -2.83 -4.90 -2.56
C ALA A 67 -1.38 -4.81 -3.08
N HIS A 68 -0.88 -5.85 -3.75
CA HIS A 68 0.54 -5.94 -4.10
C HIS A 68 1.04 -4.76 -4.92
N MET A 69 0.31 -4.38 -5.97
CA MET A 69 0.72 -3.26 -6.83
C MET A 69 0.55 -1.93 -6.11
N ASN A 70 -0.57 -1.71 -5.42
CA ASN A 70 -0.81 -0.45 -4.72
C ASN A 70 0.18 -0.22 -3.57
N VAL A 71 0.36 -1.22 -2.71
CA VAL A 71 1.32 -1.14 -1.59
C VAL A 71 2.74 -0.97 -2.12
N PHE A 72 3.13 -1.72 -3.15
CA PHE A 72 4.44 -1.53 -3.77
C PHE A 72 4.62 -0.10 -4.30
N SER A 73 3.67 0.39 -5.10
CA SER A 73 3.75 1.75 -5.64
C SER A 73 3.79 2.83 -4.57
N ILE A 74 2.96 2.72 -3.52
CA ILE A 74 2.94 3.67 -2.40
C ILE A 74 4.27 3.62 -1.64
N GLU A 75 4.73 2.44 -1.24
CA GLU A 75 5.93 2.31 -0.41
C GLU A 75 7.22 2.67 -1.17
N SER A 76 7.32 2.33 -2.46
CA SER A 76 8.41 2.79 -3.31
C SER A 76 8.41 4.31 -3.45
N PHE A 77 7.24 4.92 -3.65
CA PHE A 77 7.15 6.37 -3.77
C PHE A 77 7.48 7.09 -2.45
N MET A 78 7.11 6.50 -1.30
CA MET A 78 7.52 7.02 0.01
C MET A 78 9.05 7.01 0.18
N ASP A 79 9.73 5.98 -0.29
CA ASP A 79 11.21 5.94 -0.29
C ASP A 79 11.79 7.00 -1.23
N GLU A 80 11.25 7.15 -2.44
CA GLU A 80 11.70 8.15 -3.41
C GLU A 80 11.57 9.57 -2.87
N ILE A 81 10.44 9.91 -2.25
CA ILE A 81 10.24 11.24 -1.64
C ILE A 81 11.15 11.42 -0.42
N ALA A 82 11.32 10.40 0.42
CA ALA A 82 12.24 10.48 1.55
C ALA A 82 13.68 10.77 1.09
N MET A 83 14.14 10.07 0.04
CA MET A 83 15.44 10.32 -0.58
C MET A 83 15.55 11.74 -1.14
N ALA A 84 14.54 12.19 -1.89
CA ALA A 84 14.50 13.54 -2.46
C ALA A 84 14.47 14.64 -1.38
N ALA A 85 13.85 14.37 -0.23
CA ALA A 85 13.82 15.25 0.93
C ALA A 85 15.07 15.15 1.81
N HIS A 86 16.00 14.24 1.51
CA HIS A 86 17.17 13.92 2.33
C HIS A 86 16.81 13.51 3.77
N VAL A 87 15.71 12.76 3.93
CA VAL A 87 15.23 12.23 5.21
C VAL A 87 15.35 10.71 5.20
N ASP A 88 15.66 10.11 6.35
CA ASP A 88 15.62 8.64 6.52
C ASP A 88 14.22 8.10 6.18
N PRO A 89 14.09 7.03 5.36
CA PRO A 89 12.78 6.53 4.93
C PRO A 89 11.86 6.03 6.06
N VAL A 90 12.41 5.52 7.16
CA VAL A 90 11.61 5.11 8.33
C VAL A 90 11.11 6.35 9.07
N GLN A 91 11.99 7.32 9.30
CA GLN A 91 11.61 8.58 9.91
C GLN A 91 10.58 9.34 9.07
N PHE A 92 10.73 9.33 7.75
CA PHE A 92 9.79 9.96 6.82
C PHE A 92 8.39 9.38 6.97
N ARG A 93 8.26 8.04 7.01
CA ARG A 93 6.97 7.37 7.30
C ARG A 93 6.38 7.78 8.63
N LEU A 94 7.19 7.79 9.70
CA LEU A 94 6.75 8.17 11.05
C LEU A 94 6.21 9.60 11.12
N THR A 95 6.78 10.53 10.36
CA THR A 95 6.29 11.92 10.32
C THR A 95 4.96 12.12 9.60
N HIS A 96 4.51 11.11 8.83
CA HIS A 96 3.26 11.17 8.06
C HIS A 96 2.21 10.19 8.59
N LEU A 97 2.30 9.75 9.84
CA LEU A 97 1.33 8.87 10.49
C LEU A 97 0.71 9.55 11.70
N ASP A 98 -0.63 9.49 11.78
CA ASP A 98 -1.39 10.07 12.90
C ASP A 98 -1.80 9.02 13.95
N ASP A 99 -1.89 7.75 13.56
CA ASP A 99 -2.30 6.64 14.43
C ASP A 99 -1.09 6.09 15.22
N GLN A 100 -1.25 5.95 16.54
CA GLN A 100 -0.20 5.42 17.43
C GLN A 100 0.16 3.96 17.11
N ARG A 101 -0.82 3.16 16.68
CA ARG A 101 -0.60 1.72 16.44
C ARG A 101 0.41 1.43 15.31
N PRO A 102 0.31 2.01 14.09
CA PRO A 102 1.33 1.82 13.06
C PRO A 102 2.68 2.41 13.46
N ILE A 103 2.71 3.52 14.20
CA ILE A 103 3.95 4.11 14.74
C ILE A 103 4.70 3.09 15.61
N ASP A 104 4.00 2.43 16.52
CA ASP A 104 4.60 1.44 17.42
C ASP A 104 5.14 0.22 16.65
N VAL A 105 4.40 -0.27 15.66
CA VAL A 105 4.82 -1.40 14.82
C VAL A 105 6.07 -1.07 14.00
N ILE A 106 6.11 0.13 13.40
CA ILE A 106 7.29 0.61 12.65
C ILE A 106 8.50 0.75 13.56
N LYS A 107 8.34 1.40 14.72
CA LYS A 107 9.44 1.57 15.69
C LYS A 107 9.98 0.24 16.19
N LEU A 108 9.08 -0.70 16.51
CA LEU A 108 9.48 -2.04 16.94
C LEU A 108 10.25 -2.76 15.84
N ALA A 109 9.72 -2.81 14.61
CA ALA A 109 10.39 -3.47 13.50
C ALA A 109 11.75 -2.84 13.17
N ALA A 110 11.84 -1.51 13.17
CA ALA A 110 13.08 -0.78 12.97
C ALA A 110 14.12 -1.12 14.06
N LYS A 111 13.69 -1.16 15.33
CA LYS A 111 14.56 -1.54 16.45
C LYS A 111 15.06 -2.98 16.32
N GLU A 112 14.16 -3.94 16.12
CA GLU A 112 14.51 -5.37 16.04
C GLU A 112 15.37 -5.70 14.83
N PHE A 113 15.19 -4.99 13.71
CA PHE A 113 16.03 -5.13 12.52
C PHE A 113 17.41 -4.44 12.66
N GLY A 114 17.52 -3.47 13.57
CA GLY A 114 18.69 -2.61 13.71
C GLY A 114 18.78 -1.56 12.60
N TRP A 115 17.67 -0.91 12.28
CA TRP A 115 17.61 0.22 11.35
C TRP A 115 18.12 1.52 12.01
N PRO A 116 18.80 2.43 11.27
CA PRO A 116 19.26 2.28 9.89
C PRO A 116 20.42 1.30 9.78
N ARG A 117 20.50 0.59 8.65
CA ARG A 117 21.53 -0.41 8.38
C ARG A 117 22.21 -0.13 7.05
N THR A 118 23.54 -0.11 7.05
CA THR A 118 24.32 0.06 5.83
C THR A 118 24.40 -1.26 5.05
N PRO A 119 24.20 -1.25 3.72
CA PRO A 119 24.47 -2.42 2.88
C PRO A 119 25.91 -2.92 3.04
N ARG A 120 26.10 -4.24 3.16
CA ARG A 120 27.40 -4.83 3.50
C ARG A 120 28.45 -4.78 2.37
N HIS A 121 27.99 -4.74 1.12
CA HIS A 121 28.83 -4.72 -0.08
C HIS A 121 28.06 -4.11 -1.26
N PRO A 122 28.72 -3.77 -2.40
CA PRO A 122 28.09 -3.01 -3.49
C PRO A 122 26.85 -3.63 -4.15
N ARG A 123 26.65 -4.95 -4.03
CA ARG A 123 25.46 -5.67 -4.52
C ARG A 123 24.43 -6.02 -3.44
N ALA A 124 24.63 -5.55 -2.21
CA ALA A 124 23.66 -5.72 -1.13
C ALA A 124 22.63 -4.59 -1.16
N GLY A 125 21.44 -4.86 -0.64
CA GLY A 125 20.38 -3.87 -0.48
C GLY A 125 19.73 -3.97 0.89
N VAL A 126 19.36 -2.83 1.47
CA VAL A 126 18.58 -2.78 2.70
C VAL A 126 17.31 -1.97 2.41
N GLY A 127 16.15 -2.55 2.73
CA GLY A 127 14.85 -1.95 2.44
C GLY A 127 13.88 -2.07 3.60
N PHE A 128 12.89 -1.18 3.63
CA PHE A 128 11.88 -1.11 4.67
C PHE A 128 10.53 -0.76 4.04
N ALA A 129 9.46 -1.45 4.43
CA ALA A 129 8.12 -1.17 3.95
C ALA A 129 7.06 -1.43 5.02
N PHE A 130 5.97 -0.69 4.96
CA PHE A 130 4.85 -0.76 5.88
C PHE A 130 3.52 -0.93 5.12
N ALA A 131 2.62 -1.76 5.65
CA ALA A 131 1.29 -1.97 5.09
C ALA A 131 0.25 -2.32 6.16
N LYS A 132 -1.03 -2.20 5.81
CA LYS A 132 -2.16 -2.64 6.63
C LYS A 132 -3.09 -3.52 5.79
N TYR A 133 -3.34 -4.74 6.26
CA TYR A 133 -4.19 -5.68 5.54
C TYR A 133 -5.62 -5.13 5.39
N LYS A 134 -6.11 -5.09 4.14
CA LYS A 134 -7.37 -4.43 3.74
C LYS A 134 -7.49 -2.97 4.22
N ASN A 135 -6.39 -2.29 4.56
CA ASN A 135 -6.36 -1.00 5.25
C ASN A 135 -7.19 -0.92 6.55
N LEU A 136 -7.64 -2.06 7.08
CA LEU A 136 -8.61 -2.13 8.19
C LEU A 136 -8.21 -3.13 9.28
N MET A 137 -7.30 -4.06 8.99
CA MET A 137 -7.02 -5.20 9.85
C MET A 137 -5.59 -5.14 10.41
N ALA A 138 -4.75 -6.12 10.06
CA ALA A 138 -3.42 -6.29 10.62
C ALA A 138 -2.41 -5.29 10.03
N TYR A 139 -1.56 -4.73 10.89
CA TYR A 139 -0.40 -3.92 10.49
C TYR A 139 0.79 -4.84 10.26
N VAL A 140 1.54 -4.61 9.19
CA VAL A 140 2.70 -5.41 8.81
C VAL A 140 3.84 -4.47 8.43
N VAL A 141 5.02 -4.74 8.94
CA VAL A 141 6.27 -4.10 8.53
C VAL A 141 7.23 -5.16 8.05
N ILE A 142 7.91 -4.88 6.96
CA ILE A 142 8.96 -5.72 6.40
C ILE A 142 10.23 -4.89 6.36
N ALA A 143 11.30 -5.41 6.95
CA ALA A 143 12.65 -4.90 6.81
C ALA A 143 13.54 -6.02 6.26
N VAL A 144 14.28 -5.74 5.19
CA VAL A 144 15.04 -6.76 4.44
C VAL A 144 16.50 -6.32 4.30
N ASP A 145 17.43 -7.25 4.53
CA ASP A 145 18.86 -7.14 4.19
C ASP A 145 19.13 -8.23 3.13
N ILE A 146 19.24 -7.81 1.86
CA ILE A 146 19.52 -8.69 0.72
C ILE A 146 21.04 -8.77 0.57
N ARG A 147 21.55 -10.01 0.56
CA ARG A 147 22.97 -10.36 0.42
C ARG A 147 23.32 -10.75 -1.01
#